data_AF-A0A640VMI5-F1
#
_entry.id   AF-A0A640VMI5-F1
#
_cell.length_a   1.000
_cell.length_b   1.000
_cell.length_c   1.000
_cell.angle_alpha   90.00
_cell.angle_beta   90.00
_cell.angle_gamma   90.00
#
_symmetry.space_group_name_H-M   'P 1'
#
loop_
_entity.id
_entity.type
_entity.pdbx_description
1 polymer ?
#
loop_
_entity_poly.entity_id
_entity_poly.type
_entity_poly.pdbx_seq_one_letter_code
_entity_poly.pdbx_strand_id
1 'polypeptide(L)' 'MVDRNPINKPPGGKYMAHYVGIDASFETANVCVVDDDGNLCLERKIEAEPDAIVESVQ' A
#
# COMPACT_ATOMS: atom_id res chain seq x y z
N MET A 1 1.64 -1.66 11.66
CA MET A 1 2.70 -0.88 12.32
C MET A 1 2.98 0.32 11.42
N VAL A 2 2.88 1.55 11.92
CA VAL A 2 3.24 2.74 11.13
C VAL A 2 4.77 2.82 11.09
N ASP A 3 5.35 2.74 9.90
CA ASP A 3 6.79 2.90 9.72
C ASP A 3 7.18 4.35 10.09
N ARG A 4 7.93 4.51 11.18
CA ARG A 4 8.39 5.81 11.69
C ARG A 4 9.74 6.22 11.09
N ASN A 5 10.10 5.63 9.95
CA ASN A 5 11.31 5.98 9.23
C ASN A 5 11.26 7.47 8.80
N PRO A 6 12.25 8.31 9.16
CA PRO A 6 12.23 9.74 8.87
C PRO A 6 12.22 10.09 7.37
N ILE A 7 12.52 9.16 6.47
CA ILE A 7 12.37 9.33 5.01
C ILE A 7 10.90 9.48 4.60
N ASN A 8 9.97 8.87 5.35
CA ASN A 8 8.51 9.00 5.14
C ASN A 8 7.96 10.33 5.68
N LYS A 9 8.80 11.20 6.24
CA LYS A 9 8.39 12.52 6.72
C LYS A 9 8.69 13.56 5.63
N PRO A 10 7.66 14.05 4.90
CA PRO A 10 7.87 15.14 3.95
C PRO A 10 8.39 16.40 4.67
N PRO A 11 9.21 17.24 4.00
CA PRO A 11 9.78 18.43 4.63
C PRO A 11 8.68 19.40 5.08
N GLY A 12 8.53 19.56 6.40
CA GLY A 12 7.46 20.35 7.03
C GLY A 12 6.15 19.60 7.30
N GLY A 13 6.05 18.31 6.95
CA GLY A 13 4.81 17.54 7.05
C GLY A 13 4.75 16.51 8.18
N LYS A 14 3.53 16.01 8.41
CA LYS A 14 3.17 14.97 9.38
C LYS A 14 3.58 13.59 8.82
N TYR A 15 3.87 12.62 9.68
CA TYR A 15 4.03 11.23 9.24
C TYR A 15 2.74 10.78 8.56
N MET A 16 2.82 10.44 7.27
CA MET A 16 1.67 9.92 6.54
C MET A 16 1.64 8.41 6.71
N ALA A 17 0.70 7.95 7.53
CA ALA A 17 0.42 6.53 7.66
C ALA A 17 -0.20 6.06 6.35
N HIS A 18 0.46 5.12 5.69
CA HIS A 18 -0.11 4.44 4.53
C HIS A 18 -0.63 3.09 4.99
N TYR A 19 -1.82 2.74 4.51
CA TYR A 19 -2.46 1.47 4.77
C TYR A 19 -2.59 0.71 3.47
N VAL A 20 -2.29 -0.59 3.51
CA VAL A 20 -2.40 -1.47 2.34
C VAL A 20 -3.61 -2.38 2.54
N GLY A 21 -4.55 -2.33 1.60
CA GLY A 21 -5.61 -3.31 1.45
C GLY A 21 -5.24 -4.32 0.36
N ILE A 22 -5.38 -5.60 0.67
CA ILE A 22 -5.17 -6.69 -0.29
C ILE A 22 -6.48 -7.45 -0.40
N ASP A 23 -7.10 -7.41 -1.57
CA ASP A 23 -8.27 -8.22 -1.92
C ASP A 23 -7.84 -9.28 -2.92
N ALA A 24 -7.59 -10.50 -2.43
CA ALA A 24 -7.16 -11.62 -3.26
C ALA A 24 -8.39 -12.42 -3.73
N SER A 25 -8.61 -12.46 -5.04
CA SER A 25 -9.57 -13.34 -5.70
C SER A 25 -8.87 -14.57 -6.30
N PHE A 26 -9.62 -15.47 -6.94
CA PHE A 26 -9.07 -16.76 -7.41
C PHE A 26 -7.94 -16.60 -8.45
N GLU A 27 -8.09 -15.68 -9.39
CA GLU A 27 -7.12 -15.48 -10.48
C GLU A 27 -6.27 -14.22 -10.27
N THR A 28 -6.82 -13.19 -9.61
CA THR A 28 -6.16 -11.88 -9.47
C THR A 28 -6.28 -11.33 -8.07
N ALA A 29 -5.26 -10.63 -7.59
CA ALA A 29 -5.31 -9.82 -6.38
C ALA A 29 -5.35 -8.33 -6.70
N ASN A 30 -6.19 -7.60 -5.99
CA ASN A 30 -6.24 -6.15 -6.02
C ASN A 30 -5.50 -5.61 -4.79
N VAL A 31 -4.51 -4.77 -5.01
CA VAL A 31 -3.73 -4.11 -3.96
C VAL A 31 -4.04 -2.62 -4.01
N CYS A 32 -4.51 -2.08 -2.90
CA CYS A 32 -4.77 -0.66 -2.73
C CYS A 32 -3.94 -0.08 -1.59
N VAL A 33 -3.42 1.13 -1.79
CA VAL A 33 -2.72 1.90 -0.77
C VAL A 33 -3.54 3.16 -0.51
N VAL A 34 -3.86 3.41 0.75
CA VAL A 34 -4.59 4.61 1.18
C VAL A 34 -3.79 5.41 2.21
N ASP A 35 -3.98 6.72 2.23
CA ASP A 35 -3.42 7.61 3.27
C ASP A 35 -4.26 7.57 4.56
N ASP A 36 -3.91 8.41 5.54
CA ASP A 36 -4.62 8.47 6.83
C ASP A 36 -6.01 9.12 6.75
N ASP A 37 -6.25 9.92 5.70
CA ASP A 37 -7.55 10.49 5.38
C ASP A 37 -8.44 9.49 4.58
N GLY A 38 -7.89 8.33 4.20
CA GLY A 38 -8.58 7.30 3.44
C GLY A 38 -8.60 7.55 1.92
N ASN A 39 -7.78 8.47 1.41
CA ASN A 39 -7.66 8.70 -0.02
C ASN A 39 -6.82 7.60 -0.66
N LEU A 40 -7.25 7.15 -1.84
CA LEU A 40 -6.54 6.16 -2.64
C LEU A 40 -5.27 6.77 -3.24
N CYS A 41 -4.11 6.33 -2.75
CA CYS A 41 -2.81 6.74 -3.26
C CYS A 41 -2.36 5.86 -4.42
N LEU A 42 -2.68 4.56 -4.36
CA LEU A 42 -2.28 3.58 -5.37
C LEU A 42 -3.30 2.46 -5.43
N GLU A 43 -3.60 1.98 -6.64
CA GLU A 43 -4.36 0.77 -6.88
C GLU A 43 -3.71 -0.02 -8.01
N ARG A 44 -3.58 -1.32 -7.82
CA ARG A 44 -3.06 -2.23 -8.85
C ARG A 44 -3.80 -3.57 -8.80
N LYS A 45 -4.11 -4.07 -9.98
CA LYS A 45 -4.57 -5.44 -10.18
C LYS A 45 -3.39 -6.29 -10.66
N ILE A 46 -3.11 -7.36 -9.94
CA ILE A 46 -2.01 -8.30 -10.19
C ILE A 46 -2.54 -9.74 -10.18
N GLU A 47 -1.72 -10.70 -10.58
CA GLU A 47 -2.02 -12.13 -10.40
C GLU A 47 -2.15 -12.46 -8.90
N ALA A 48 -3.02 -13.40 -8.55
CA ALA A 48 -3.23 -13.84 -7.16
C ALA A 48 -2.11 -14.76 -6.64
N GLU A 49 -0.88 -14.56 -7.11
CA GLU A 49 0.29 -15.33 -6.68
C GLU A 49 1.04 -14.57 -5.57
N PRO A 50 1.54 -15.27 -4.53
CA PRO A 50 2.17 -14.62 -3.39
C PRO A 50 3.39 -13.78 -3.78
N ASP A 51 4.21 -14.24 -4.72
CA ASP A 51 5.36 -13.49 -5.22
C ASP A 51 4.94 -12.17 -5.89
N ALA A 52 3.91 -12.22 -6.74
CA ALA A 52 3.37 -11.03 -7.41
C ALA A 52 2.82 -10.00 -6.40
N ILE A 53 2.19 -10.48 -5.32
CA ILE A 53 1.69 -9.64 -4.23
C ILE A 53 2.86 -8.97 -3.50
N VAL A 54 3.90 -9.72 -3.15
CA VAL A 54 5.09 -9.15 -2.47
C VAL A 54 5.77 -8.10 -3.34
N GLU A 55 5.95 -8.36 -4.64
CA GLU A 55 6.56 -7.39 -5.58
C GLU A 55 5.70 -6.13 -5.77
N SER A 56 4.39 -6.20 -5.52
CA SER A 56 3.49 -5.06 -5.72
C SER A 56 3.52 -4.01 -4.60
N VAL A 57 4.11 -4.33 -3.44
CA VAL A 57 4.09 -3.50 -2.22
C VAL A 57 5.48 -3.08 -1.72
N GLN A 58 6.52 -3.24 -2.56
CA GLN A 58 7.90 -2.83 -2.24
C GLN A 58 8.15 -1.34 -2.44
#